data_AF-A0AAD4LTP6-F1
#
_entry.id   AF-A0AAD4LTP6-F1
#
_cell.length_a   1.000
_cell.length_b   1.000
_cell.length_c   1.000
_cell.angle_alpha   90.00
_cell.angle_beta   90.00
_cell.angle_gamma   90.00
#
_symmetry.space_group_name_H-M   'P 1'
#
loop_
_entity.id
_entity.type
_entity.pdbx_description
1 polymer ?
#
loop_
_entity_poly.entity_id
_entity_poly.type
_entity_poly.pdbx_seq_one_letter_code
_entity_poly.pdbx_strand_id
1 'polypeptide(L)'
;MEVLTELVRLQAKLQQEKVELTKKHEEAFKDLELRFQSDQTILAKSVETEVQTKLAAEERDVQRALEVAIAHDDPQRRCERHEKKIQELQEELLNIREDLDNRTDMVNALNTKHMSTNDELQEAKKEVIDEADPQLVSLCEDYGAEVCASITDALKKIMTCNPSGRYIVEVPWNYITNKEATMKDIVLQLGELIKQNDSPIKAPAKRRRNTARRNTPA
;
A
#
# COMPACT_ATOMS: atom_id res chain seq x y z
N MET A 1 -122.50 -23.04 30.00
CA MET A 1 -122.11 -22.24 28.81
C MET A 1 -121.15 -21.11 29.19
N GLU A 2 -121.41 -20.34 30.25
CA GLU A 2 -120.55 -19.20 30.68
C GLU A 2 -119.11 -19.56 31.10
N VAL A 3 -118.89 -20.72 31.76
CA VAL A 3 -117.55 -21.14 32.19
C VAL A 3 -116.63 -21.48 31.01
N LEU A 4 -117.16 -22.10 29.96
CA LEU A 4 -116.39 -22.45 28.76
C LEU A 4 -116.00 -21.21 27.95
N THR A 5 -116.87 -20.20 27.89
CA THR A 5 -116.56 -18.92 27.22
C THR A 5 -115.46 -18.14 27.95
N GLU A 6 -115.46 -18.13 29.28
CA GLU A 6 -114.37 -17.49 30.05
C GLU A 6 -113.06 -18.27 29.96
N LEU A 7 -113.10 -19.60 29.93
CA LEU A 7 -111.90 -20.43 29.73
C LEU A 7 -111.24 -20.11 28.37
N VAL A 8 -112.01 -20.04 27.28
CA VAL A 8 -111.51 -19.68 25.95
C VAL A 8 -110.95 -18.24 25.94
N ARG A 9 -111.59 -17.30 26.64
CA ARG A 9 -111.12 -15.92 26.76
C ARG A 9 -109.79 -15.81 27.50
N LEU A 10 -109.65 -16.52 28.62
CA LEU A 10 -108.40 -16.57 29.39
C LEU A 10 -107.28 -17.26 28.59
N GLN A 11 -107.61 -18.31 27.85
CA GLN A 11 -106.65 -18.98 26.96
C GLN A 11 -106.17 -18.07 25.83
N ALA A 12 -107.06 -17.27 25.23
CA ALA A 12 -106.68 -16.26 24.23
C ALA A 12 -105.79 -15.15 24.82
N LYS A 13 -106.11 -14.65 26.02
CA LYS A 13 -105.26 -13.67 26.74
C LYS A 13 -103.87 -14.24 27.03
N LEU A 14 -103.79 -15.48 27.51
CA LEU A 14 -102.52 -16.16 27.78
C LEU A 14 -101.68 -16.33 26.50
N GLN A 15 -102.31 -16.62 25.35
CA GLN A 15 -101.60 -16.70 24.07
C GLN A 15 -101.10 -15.33 23.60
N GLN A 16 -101.91 -14.28 23.73
CA GLN A 16 -101.48 -12.91 23.41
C GLN A 16 -100.30 -12.47 24.28
N GLU A 17 -100.37 -12.72 25.59
CA GLU A 17 -99.31 -12.36 26.53
C GLU A 17 -98.01 -13.12 26.25
N LYS A 18 -98.08 -14.41 25.87
CA LYS A 18 -96.91 -15.18 25.41
C LYS A 18 -96.27 -14.55 24.16
N VAL A 19 -97.07 -14.16 23.18
CA VAL A 19 -96.57 -13.51 21.96
C VAL A 19 -95.91 -12.17 22.30
N GLU A 20 -96.54 -11.35 23.13
CA GLU A 20 -95.95 -10.09 23.60
C GLU A 20 -94.65 -10.32 24.38
N LEU A 21 -94.58 -11.34 25.22
CA LEU A 21 -93.37 -11.70 25.96
C LEU A 21 -92.25 -12.15 25.01
N THR A 22 -92.56 -12.94 23.97
CA THR A 22 -91.56 -13.35 22.97
C THR A 22 -91.03 -12.16 22.17
N LYS A 23 -91.91 -11.23 21.80
CA LYS A 23 -91.52 -10.01 21.10
C LYS A 23 -90.58 -9.15 21.95
N LYS A 24 -90.91 -8.96 23.24
CA LYS A 24 -90.05 -8.23 24.19
C LYS A 24 -88.68 -8.90 24.36
N HIS A 25 -88.63 -10.22 24.43
CA HIS A 25 -87.34 -10.94 24.50
C HIS A 25 -86.52 -10.75 23.22
N GLU A 26 -87.15 -10.79 22.06
CA GLU A 26 -86.46 -10.61 20.78
C GLU A 26 -85.94 -9.17 20.62
N GLU A 27 -86.71 -8.17 21.05
CA GLU A 27 -86.28 -6.77 21.12
C GLU A 27 -85.10 -6.60 22.09
N ALA A 28 -85.19 -7.16 23.30
CA ALA A 28 -84.10 -7.12 24.27
C ALA A 28 -82.82 -7.81 23.76
N PHE A 29 -82.95 -8.90 23.00
CA PHE A 29 -81.81 -9.60 22.41
C PHE A 29 -81.14 -8.75 21.31
N LYS A 30 -81.92 -8.10 20.44
CA LYS A 30 -81.40 -7.18 19.42
C LYS A 30 -80.66 -5.99 20.05
N ASP A 31 -81.21 -5.42 21.12
CA ASP A 31 -80.56 -4.35 21.87
C ASP A 31 -79.23 -4.81 22.51
N LEU A 32 -79.20 -6.03 23.05
CA LEU A 32 -78.00 -6.60 23.67
C LEU A 32 -76.90 -6.85 22.63
N GLU A 33 -77.26 -7.39 21.47
CA GLU A 33 -76.35 -7.63 20.35
C GLU A 33 -75.75 -6.32 19.83
N LEU A 34 -76.57 -5.27 19.72
CA LEU A 34 -76.11 -3.96 19.27
C LEU A 34 -75.14 -3.32 20.28
N ARG A 35 -75.39 -3.48 21.59
CA ARG A 35 -74.45 -3.06 22.63
C ARG A 35 -73.14 -3.83 22.56
N PHE A 36 -73.20 -5.15 22.38
CA PHE A 36 -72.01 -5.99 22.27
C PHE A 36 -71.12 -5.56 21.09
N GLN A 37 -71.71 -5.29 19.92
CA GLN A 37 -70.97 -4.82 18.75
C GLN A 37 -70.37 -3.41 18.97
N SER A 38 -71.12 -2.52 19.63
CA SER A 38 -70.62 -1.20 20.02
C SER A 38 -69.43 -1.31 20.97
N ASP A 39 -69.52 -2.15 22.01
CA ASP A 39 -68.46 -2.36 22.99
C ASP A 39 -67.22 -2.98 22.35
N GLN A 40 -67.39 -3.95 21.44
CA GLN A 40 -66.27 -4.49 20.64
C GLN A 40 -65.57 -3.39 19.82
N THR A 41 -66.35 -2.49 19.20
CA THR A 41 -65.82 -1.39 18.40
C THR A 41 -65.07 -0.38 19.26
N ILE A 42 -65.60 -0.06 20.45
CA ILE A 42 -64.96 0.84 21.41
C ILE A 42 -63.64 0.25 21.89
N LEU A 43 -63.64 -1.03 22.26
CA LEU A 43 -62.44 -1.73 22.72
C LEU A 43 -61.36 -1.76 21.63
N ALA A 44 -61.73 -2.08 20.39
CA ALA A 44 -60.81 -2.09 19.26
C ALA A 44 -60.13 -0.72 19.06
N LYS A 45 -60.92 0.36 19.08
CA LYS A 45 -60.40 1.73 18.99
C LYS A 45 -59.50 2.09 20.17
N SER A 46 -59.88 1.69 21.39
CA SER A 46 -59.06 1.95 22.58
C SER A 46 -57.68 1.32 22.47
N VAL A 47 -57.61 0.03 22.08
CA VAL A 47 -56.34 -0.68 21.89
C VAL A 47 -55.51 -0.03 20.79
N GLU A 48 -56.13 0.34 19.67
CA GLU A 48 -55.45 1.01 18.56
C GLU A 48 -54.85 2.35 19.00
N THR A 49 -55.60 3.18 19.74
CA THR A 49 -55.10 4.45 20.26
C THR A 49 -53.95 4.25 21.25
N GLU A 50 -54.01 3.23 22.10
CA GLU A 50 -52.93 2.92 23.04
C GLU A 50 -51.64 2.54 22.30
N VAL A 51 -51.73 1.68 21.29
CA VAL A 51 -50.59 1.31 20.45
C VAL A 51 -50.00 2.53 19.74
N GLN A 52 -50.85 3.37 19.13
CA GLN A 52 -50.41 4.59 18.46
C GLN A 52 -49.69 5.55 19.41
N THR A 53 -50.19 5.71 20.64
CA THR A 53 -49.56 6.60 21.62
C THR A 53 -48.19 6.10 22.09
N LYS A 54 -48.03 4.77 22.26
CA LYS A 54 -46.75 4.14 22.62
C LYS A 54 -45.74 4.27 21.47
N LEU A 55 -46.16 3.97 20.24
CA LEU A 55 -45.31 4.12 19.07
C LEU A 55 -44.82 5.57 18.92
N ALA A 56 -45.72 6.54 19.03
CA ALA A 56 -45.36 7.95 18.96
C ALA A 56 -44.44 8.42 20.09
N ALA A 57 -44.46 7.75 21.25
CA ALA A 57 -43.53 8.03 22.34
C ALA A 57 -42.13 7.49 22.05
N GLU A 58 -42.03 6.26 21.55
CA GLU A 58 -40.75 5.66 21.13
C GLU A 58 -40.11 6.44 19.97
N GLU A 59 -40.89 6.85 18.97
CA GLU A 59 -40.41 7.72 17.89
C GLU A 59 -39.78 9.02 18.43
N ARG A 60 -40.46 9.66 19.39
CA ARG A 60 -39.95 10.88 20.06
C ARG A 60 -38.65 10.64 20.82
N ASP A 61 -38.51 9.49 21.48
CA ASP A 61 -37.30 9.15 22.24
C ASP A 61 -36.12 8.82 21.31
N VAL A 62 -36.36 8.05 20.24
CA VAL A 62 -35.36 7.78 19.19
C VAL A 62 -34.90 9.07 18.52
N GLN A 63 -35.83 9.97 18.21
CA GLN A 63 -35.52 11.24 17.56
C GLN A 63 -34.68 12.15 18.47
N ARG A 64 -34.99 12.20 19.78
CA ARG A 64 -34.14 12.87 20.78
C ARG A 64 -32.75 12.25 20.87
N ALA A 65 -32.64 10.92 20.87
CA ALA A 65 -31.35 10.25 20.92
C ALA A 65 -30.50 10.56 19.67
N LEU A 66 -31.13 10.64 18.49
CA LEU A 66 -30.47 11.03 17.25
C LEU A 66 -29.97 12.48 17.28
N GLU A 67 -30.79 13.42 17.76
CA GLU A 67 -30.39 14.83 17.92
C GLU A 67 -29.17 14.96 18.85
N VAL A 68 -29.19 14.24 19.98
CA VAL A 68 -28.06 14.22 20.92
C VAL A 68 -26.80 13.64 20.26
N ALA A 69 -26.93 12.55 19.49
CA ALA A 69 -25.82 11.96 18.77
C ALA A 69 -25.21 12.94 17.73
N ILE A 70 -26.06 13.65 16.97
CA ILE A 70 -25.61 14.67 16.01
C ILE A 70 -24.92 15.84 16.74
N ALA A 71 -25.44 16.28 17.89
CA ALA A 71 -24.85 17.36 18.67
C ALA A 71 -23.48 16.99 19.28
N HIS A 72 -23.30 15.74 19.71
CA HIS A 72 -22.00 15.26 20.23
C HIS A 72 -20.98 15.04 19.13
N ASP A 73 -21.44 14.70 17.92
CA ASP A 73 -20.61 14.33 16.80
C ASP A 73 -20.48 15.48 15.80
N ASP A 74 -20.18 16.69 16.29
CA ASP A 74 -20.00 17.90 15.49
C ASP A 74 -18.96 17.65 14.37
N PRO A 75 -19.41 17.47 13.11
CA PRO A 75 -18.53 17.13 12.02
C PRO A 75 -17.54 18.26 11.75
N GLN A 76 -17.91 19.52 12.00
CA GLN A 76 -17.01 20.66 11.86
C GLN A 76 -15.87 20.61 12.85
N ARG A 77 -16.11 20.31 14.13
CA ARG A 77 -15.02 20.18 15.12
C ARG A 77 -14.05 19.05 14.83
N ARG A 78 -14.53 17.94 14.24
CA ARG A 78 -13.62 16.86 13.79
C ARG A 78 -12.80 17.30 12.59
N CYS A 79 -13.43 17.89 11.58
CA CYS A 79 -12.73 18.45 10.42
C CYS A 79 -11.67 19.47 10.85
N GLU A 80 -12.01 20.43 11.71
CA GLU A 80 -11.06 21.42 12.25
C GLU A 80 -9.88 20.77 12.98
N ARG A 81 -10.13 19.70 13.74
CA ARG A 81 -9.08 18.96 14.45
C ARG A 81 -8.12 18.28 13.46
N HIS A 82 -8.67 17.71 12.39
CA HIS A 82 -7.88 17.11 11.32
C HIS A 82 -7.13 18.17 10.51
N GLU A 83 -7.76 19.30 10.20
CA GLU A 83 -7.12 20.43 9.51
C GLU A 83 -5.93 20.98 10.31
N LYS A 84 -6.10 21.20 11.62
CA LYS A 84 -4.98 21.56 12.51
C LYS A 84 -3.88 20.52 12.47
N LYS A 85 -4.23 19.23 12.52
CA LYS A 85 -3.22 18.17 12.50
C LYS A 85 -2.46 18.10 11.17
N ILE A 86 -3.15 18.35 10.07
CA ILE A 86 -2.54 18.44 8.74
C ILE A 86 -1.57 19.62 8.68
N GLN A 87 -1.94 20.78 9.24
CA GLN A 87 -1.07 21.97 9.29
C GLN A 87 0.18 21.71 10.13
N GLU A 88 0.04 21.12 11.33
CA GLU A 88 1.18 20.74 12.17
C GLU A 88 2.15 19.82 11.42
N LEU A 89 1.63 18.77 10.77
CA LEU A 89 2.45 17.83 10.01
C LEU A 89 3.13 18.49 8.80
N GLN A 90 2.47 19.46 8.15
CA GLN A 90 3.05 20.22 7.05
C GLN A 90 4.23 21.08 7.53
N GLU A 91 4.12 21.70 8.71
CA GLU A 91 5.19 22.48 9.32
C GLU A 91 6.38 21.59 9.73
N GLU A 92 6.11 20.44 10.36
CA GLU A 92 7.14 19.45 10.69
C GLU A 92 7.91 18.97 9.44
N LEU A 93 7.20 18.67 8.36
CA LEU A 93 7.83 18.27 7.09
C LEU A 93 8.67 19.40 6.47
N LEU A 94 8.25 20.65 6.61
CA LEU A 94 8.99 21.81 6.11
C LEU A 94 10.32 21.97 6.86
N ASN A 95 10.30 21.87 8.19
CA ASN A 95 11.51 21.95 9.02
C ASN A 95 12.50 20.82 8.70
N ILE A 96 12.00 19.59 8.56
CA ILE A 96 12.84 18.44 8.17
C ILE A 96 13.48 18.66 6.79
N ARG A 97 12.74 19.28 5.86
CA ARG A 97 13.27 19.56 4.53
C ARG A 97 14.40 20.57 4.56
N GLU A 98 14.23 21.66 5.30
CA GLU A 98 15.27 22.69 5.46
C GLU A 98 16.55 22.09 6.07
N ASP A 99 16.41 21.23 7.08
CA ASP A 99 17.54 20.49 7.67
C ASP A 99 18.27 19.60 6.65
N LEU A 100 17.54 18.94 5.76
CA LEU A 100 18.13 18.12 4.69
C LEU A 100 18.86 18.97 3.66
N ASP A 101 18.30 20.12 3.27
CA ASP A 101 18.94 21.05 2.34
C ASP A 101 20.25 21.59 2.96
N ASN A 102 20.22 22.00 4.23
CA ASN A 102 21.42 22.43 4.98
C ASN A 102 22.51 21.35 5.04
N ARG A 103 22.14 20.10 5.29
CA ARG A 103 23.09 18.97 5.29
C ARG A 103 23.66 18.71 3.90
N THR A 104 22.83 18.84 2.87
CA THR A 104 23.22 18.66 1.47
C THR A 104 24.27 19.70 1.07
N ASP A 105 24.06 20.96 1.44
CA ASP A 105 25.02 22.04 1.20
C ASP A 105 26.35 21.80 1.91
N MET A 106 26.32 21.32 3.15
CA MET A 106 27.54 20.97 3.89
C MET A 106 28.29 19.81 3.24
N VAL A 107 27.60 18.76 2.79
CA VAL A 107 28.20 17.63 2.07
C VAL A 107 28.82 18.09 0.75
N ASN A 108 28.13 18.94 -0.01
CA ASN A 108 28.64 19.49 -1.26
C ASN A 108 29.90 20.34 -1.03
N ALA A 109 29.91 21.18 0.01
CA ALA A 109 31.06 21.99 0.38
C ALA A 109 32.26 21.14 0.81
N LEU A 110 32.02 20.09 1.60
CA LEU A 110 33.05 19.14 2.00
C LEU A 110 33.61 18.38 0.80
N ASN A 111 32.76 17.87 -0.09
CA ASN A 111 33.20 17.20 -1.31
C ASN A 111 34.03 18.13 -2.20
N THR A 112 33.60 19.37 -2.39
CA THR A 112 34.37 20.38 -3.15
C THR A 112 35.76 20.58 -2.54
N LYS A 113 35.84 20.71 -1.21
CA LYS A 113 37.13 20.79 -0.51
C LYS A 113 37.95 19.51 -0.68
N HIS A 114 37.36 18.34 -0.50
CA HIS A 114 38.04 17.06 -0.67
C HIS A 114 38.59 16.89 -2.08
N MET A 115 37.85 17.30 -3.12
CA MET A 115 38.33 17.29 -4.51
C MET A 115 39.53 18.22 -4.67
N SER A 116 39.45 19.47 -4.22
CA SER A 116 40.59 20.42 -4.29
C SER A 116 41.81 19.91 -3.54
N THR A 117 41.65 19.43 -2.31
CA THR A 117 42.76 18.91 -1.52
C THR A 117 43.33 17.65 -2.13
N ASN A 118 42.50 16.76 -2.67
CA ASN A 118 42.98 15.57 -3.34
C ASN A 118 43.73 15.93 -4.62
N ASP A 119 43.26 16.90 -5.41
CA ASP A 119 43.94 17.41 -6.60
C ASP A 119 45.29 18.04 -6.24
N GLU A 120 45.35 18.87 -5.19
CA GLU A 120 46.60 19.44 -4.65
C GLU A 120 47.57 18.35 -4.19
N LEU A 121 47.08 17.30 -3.53
CA LEU A 121 47.89 16.20 -3.02
C LEU A 121 48.36 15.26 -4.13
N GLN A 122 47.59 15.09 -5.21
CA GLN A 122 48.00 14.41 -6.43
C GLN A 122 49.06 15.22 -7.18
N GLU A 123 48.91 16.53 -7.29
CA GLU A 123 49.92 17.40 -7.91
C GLU A 123 51.23 17.37 -7.10
N ALA A 124 51.15 17.44 -5.77
CA ALA A 124 52.31 17.32 -4.89
C ALA A 124 52.97 15.93 -4.93
N LYS A 125 52.21 14.87 -5.27
CA LYS A 125 52.71 13.49 -5.43
C LYS A 125 53.26 13.17 -6.82
N LYS A 126 53.12 14.06 -7.81
CA LYS A 126 53.84 13.91 -9.08
C LYS A 126 55.33 14.10 -8.80
N GLU A 127 56.02 13.00 -8.53
CA GLU A 127 57.47 13.00 -8.46
C GLU A 127 58.03 13.39 -9.83
N VAL A 128 58.84 14.44 -9.85
CA VAL A 128 59.62 14.84 -11.03
C VAL A 128 60.89 14.02 -11.00
N ILE A 129 61.17 13.25 -12.05
CA ILE A 129 62.45 12.56 -12.19
C ILE A 129 63.53 13.62 -12.33
N ASP A 130 64.47 13.64 -11.39
CA ASP A 130 65.66 14.49 -11.49
C ASP A 130 66.63 13.86 -12.49
N GLU A 131 66.75 14.46 -13.68
CA GLU A 131 67.67 13.99 -14.72
C GLU A 131 69.15 14.18 -14.33
N ALA A 132 69.43 14.96 -13.28
CA ALA A 132 70.76 15.11 -12.68
C ALA A 132 70.99 14.20 -11.46
N ASP A 133 70.07 13.26 -11.19
CA ASP A 133 70.22 12.30 -10.10
C ASP A 133 71.56 11.55 -10.22
N PRO A 134 72.39 11.49 -9.15
CA PRO A 134 73.72 10.88 -9.21
C PRO A 134 73.71 9.42 -9.64
N GLN A 135 72.67 8.65 -9.28
CA GLN A 135 72.55 7.25 -9.70
C GLN A 135 72.23 7.17 -11.19
N LEU A 136 71.31 8.00 -11.68
CA LEU A 136 70.98 8.07 -13.10
C LEU A 136 72.18 8.52 -13.94
N VAL A 137 72.91 9.54 -13.49
CA VAL A 137 74.13 10.05 -14.16
C VAL A 137 75.20 8.97 -14.21
N SER A 138 75.49 8.29 -13.09
CA SER A 138 76.48 7.19 -13.07
C SER A 138 76.10 6.05 -14.03
N LEU A 139 74.80 5.74 -14.12
CA LEU A 139 74.30 4.72 -15.03
C LEU A 139 74.44 5.13 -16.51
N CYS A 140 74.30 6.42 -16.81
CA CYS A 140 74.54 6.96 -18.15
C CYS A 140 76.02 6.91 -18.54
N GLU A 141 76.91 7.16 -17.57
CA GLU A 141 78.37 7.07 -17.78
C GLU A 141 78.80 5.62 -18.05
N ASP A 142 78.23 4.66 -17.31
CA ASP A 142 78.59 3.24 -17.40
C ASP A 142 78.00 2.53 -18.64
N TYR A 143 76.77 2.89 -19.06
CA TYR A 143 76.01 2.14 -20.08
C TYR A 143 75.58 2.97 -21.30
N GLY A 144 75.87 4.27 -21.31
CA GLY A 144 75.55 5.17 -22.40
C GLY A 144 74.12 5.74 -22.39
N ALA A 145 73.90 6.75 -23.22
CA ALA A 145 72.68 7.56 -23.22
C ALA A 145 71.39 6.79 -23.56
N GLU A 146 71.48 5.73 -24.37
CA GLU A 146 70.31 4.96 -24.82
C GLU A 146 69.69 4.11 -23.69
N VAL A 147 70.53 3.53 -22.84
CA VAL A 147 70.09 2.78 -21.65
C VAL A 147 69.47 3.72 -20.63
N CYS A 148 70.09 4.89 -20.43
CA CYS A 148 69.54 5.93 -19.57
C CYS A 148 68.18 6.43 -20.05
N ALA A 149 68.03 6.73 -21.34
CA ALA A 149 66.75 7.15 -21.92
C ALA A 149 65.66 6.09 -21.68
N SER A 150 65.99 4.81 -21.89
CA SER A 150 65.06 3.70 -21.68
C SER A 150 64.59 3.58 -20.22
N ILE A 151 65.50 3.78 -19.27
CA ILE A 151 65.20 3.71 -17.83
C ILE A 151 64.37 4.91 -17.38
N THR A 152 64.73 6.12 -17.84
CA THR A 152 63.95 7.33 -17.59
C THR A 152 62.54 7.20 -18.15
N ASP A 153 62.37 6.69 -19.37
CA ASP A 153 61.06 6.44 -19.96
C ASP A 153 60.26 5.38 -19.18
N ALA A 154 60.91 4.29 -18.75
CA ALA A 154 60.27 3.27 -17.93
C ALA A 154 59.79 3.83 -16.58
N LEU A 155 60.61 4.65 -15.92
CA LEU A 155 60.26 5.33 -14.66
C LEU A 155 59.11 6.33 -14.87
N LYS A 156 59.14 7.14 -15.94
CA LYS A 156 58.03 8.05 -16.32
C LYS A 156 56.73 7.26 -16.56
N LYS A 157 56.84 6.10 -17.20
CA LYS A 157 55.69 5.24 -17.51
C LYS A 157 55.07 4.63 -16.24
N ILE A 158 55.89 4.15 -15.30
CA ILE A 158 55.42 3.67 -13.99
C ILE A 158 54.73 4.79 -13.19
N MET A 159 55.31 6.00 -13.21
CA MET A 159 54.72 7.18 -12.57
C MET A 159 53.34 7.53 -13.15
N THR A 160 53.16 7.33 -14.46
CA THR A 160 51.92 7.64 -15.16
C THR A 160 50.84 6.58 -14.93
N CYS A 161 51.22 5.29 -14.90
CA CYS A 161 50.27 4.19 -14.74
C CYS A 161 49.87 3.93 -13.28
N ASN A 162 50.81 4.06 -12.34
CA ASN A 162 50.57 3.78 -10.92
C ASN A 162 51.49 4.59 -9.99
N PRO A 163 51.22 5.90 -9.84
CA PRO A 163 52.06 6.80 -9.04
C PRO A 163 52.13 6.41 -7.55
N SER A 164 51.06 5.81 -7.01
CA SER A 164 51.00 5.47 -5.58
C SER A 164 51.69 4.14 -5.24
N GLY A 165 51.60 3.13 -6.12
CA GLY A 165 52.05 1.77 -5.83
C GLY A 165 53.39 1.38 -6.45
N ARG A 166 53.82 2.05 -7.54
CA ARG A 166 55.08 1.79 -8.28
C ARG A 166 55.34 0.33 -8.70
N TYR A 167 54.32 -0.52 -8.68
CA TYR A 167 54.40 -1.87 -9.22
C TYR A 167 54.00 -1.87 -10.70
N ILE A 168 54.51 -2.85 -11.44
CA ILE A 168 54.17 -3.08 -12.84
C ILE A 168 52.67 -3.37 -12.94
N VAL A 169 51.95 -2.55 -13.71
CA VAL A 169 50.53 -2.74 -13.99
C VAL A 169 50.39 -3.39 -15.36
N GLU A 170 49.74 -4.54 -15.42
CA GLU A 170 49.37 -5.16 -16.69
C GLU A 170 48.29 -4.30 -17.37
N VAL A 171 48.63 -3.75 -18.54
CA VAL A 171 47.72 -2.91 -19.33
C VAL A 171 47.05 -3.79 -20.40
N PRO A 172 45.71 -3.76 -20.54
CA PRO A 172 45.02 -4.46 -21.60
C PRO A 172 45.55 -4.05 -22.98
N TRP A 173 45.81 -5.00 -23.87
CA TRP A 173 46.44 -4.76 -25.17
C TRP A 173 45.46 -4.95 -26.34
N ASN A 174 45.43 -4.00 -27.26
CA ASN A 174 44.70 -4.12 -28.52
C ASN A 174 45.62 -4.70 -29.59
N TYR A 175 45.45 -6.00 -29.85
CA TYR A 175 46.27 -6.72 -30.84
C TYR A 175 46.05 -6.28 -32.29
N ILE A 176 44.95 -5.58 -32.58
CA ILE A 176 44.63 -5.10 -33.95
C ILE A 176 45.42 -3.82 -34.26
N THR A 177 45.40 -2.86 -33.34
CA THR A 177 46.12 -1.59 -33.49
C THR A 177 47.55 -1.65 -32.99
N ASN A 178 47.93 -2.77 -32.36
CA ASN A 178 49.21 -3.03 -31.70
C ASN A 178 49.59 -1.92 -30.70
N LYS A 179 48.63 -1.52 -29.88
CA LYS A 179 48.76 -0.46 -28.86
C LYS A 179 47.96 -0.83 -27.62
N GLU A 180 48.17 -0.09 -26.54
CA GLU A 180 47.36 -0.20 -25.31
C GLU A 180 45.87 -0.01 -25.65
N ALA A 181 45.03 -0.91 -25.13
CA ALA A 181 43.60 -0.92 -25.40
C ALA A 181 42.92 0.24 -24.66
N THR A 182 42.03 0.93 -25.37
CA THR A 182 41.26 2.01 -24.78
C THR A 182 40.08 1.47 -23.98
N MET A 183 39.51 2.28 -23.08
CA MET A 183 38.32 1.89 -22.33
C MET A 183 37.14 1.53 -23.25
N LYS A 184 37.04 2.18 -24.41
CA LYS A 184 36.06 1.86 -25.44
C LYS A 184 36.27 0.44 -25.99
N ASP A 185 37.51 0.06 -26.30
CA ASP A 185 37.84 -1.28 -26.81
C ASP A 185 37.48 -2.36 -25.78
N ILE A 186 37.79 -2.10 -24.50
CA ILE A 186 37.49 -3.03 -23.40
C ILE A 186 35.97 -3.20 -23.21
N VAL A 187 35.20 -2.11 -23.20
CA VAL A 187 33.74 -2.15 -23.05
C VAL A 187 33.08 -2.87 -24.24
N LEU A 188 33.57 -2.64 -25.46
CA LEU A 188 33.09 -3.35 -26.66
C LEU A 188 33.35 -4.85 -26.55
N GLN A 189 34.59 -5.24 -26.20
CA GLN A 189 34.98 -6.64 -26.04
C GLN A 189 34.17 -7.34 -24.94
N LEU A 190 33.99 -6.70 -23.79
CA LEU A 190 33.15 -7.22 -22.70
C LEU A 190 31.70 -7.39 -23.15
N GLY A 191 31.14 -6.41 -23.87
CA GLY A 191 29.79 -6.49 -24.42
C GLY A 191 29.61 -7.66 -25.39
N GLU A 192 30.62 -7.99 -26.18
CA GLU A 192 30.61 -9.16 -27.06
C GLU A 192 30.72 -10.48 -26.30
N LEU A 193 31.58 -10.56 -25.28
CA LEU A 193 31.70 -11.74 -24.41
C LEU A 193 30.38 -12.03 -23.67
N ILE A 194 29.69 -11.00 -23.21
CA ILE A 194 28.38 -11.13 -22.54
C ILE A 194 27.34 -11.70 -23.53
N LYS A 195 27.27 -11.16 -24.76
CA LYS A 195 26.37 -11.67 -25.80
C LYS A 195 26.66 -13.12 -26.19
N GLN A 196 27.93 -13.53 -26.16
CA GLN A 196 28.33 -14.91 -26.43
C GLN A 196 27.90 -15.86 -25.29
N ASN A 197 27.94 -15.41 -24.02
CA ASN A 197 27.50 -16.18 -22.86
C ASN A 197 25.97 -16.21 -22.65
N ASP A 198 25.23 -15.24 -23.18
CA ASP A 198 23.76 -15.22 -23.16
C ASP A 198 23.11 -16.14 -24.21
N SER A 199 23.91 -16.81 -25.04
CA SER A 199 23.40 -17.86 -25.92
C SER A 199 22.88 -19.03 -25.06
N PRO A 200 21.61 -19.47 -25.21
CA PRO A 200 21.02 -20.43 -24.30
C PRO A 200 21.81 -21.73 -24.32
N ILE A 201 22.28 -22.16 -23.14
CA ILE A 201 22.84 -23.49 -22.89
C ILE A 201 21.88 -24.49 -23.54
N LYS A 202 22.30 -25.12 -24.64
CA LYS A 202 21.49 -26.15 -25.31
C LYS A 202 21.25 -27.26 -24.30
N ALA A 203 20.02 -27.36 -23.79
CA ALA A 203 19.63 -28.42 -22.88
C ALA A 203 20.01 -29.79 -23.49
N PRO A 204 20.65 -30.70 -22.74
CA PRO A 204 21.09 -31.96 -23.30
C PRO A 204 19.89 -32.76 -23.78
N ALA A 205 19.97 -33.23 -25.03
CA ALA A 205 18.91 -33.99 -25.68
C ALA A 205 18.47 -35.18 -24.79
N LYS A 206 17.15 -35.31 -24.56
CA LYS A 206 16.55 -36.40 -23.78
C LYS A 206 17.05 -37.75 -24.31
N ARG A 207 17.90 -38.44 -23.55
CA ARG A 207 18.32 -39.82 -23.81
C ARG A 207 17.06 -40.70 -23.91
N ARG A 208 16.75 -41.20 -25.11
CA ARG A 208 15.77 -42.27 -25.30
C ARG A 208 16.29 -43.52 -24.56
N ARG A 209 15.56 -43.94 -23.53
CA ARG A 209 15.87 -45.12 -22.71
C ARG A 209 15.66 -46.36 -23.60
N ASN A 210 16.75 -46.97 -24.07
CA ASN A 210 16.66 -48.18 -24.90
C ASN A 210 16.61 -49.40 -23.97
N THR A 211 15.45 -50.03 -23.86
CA THR A 211 15.22 -51.23 -23.06
C THR A 211 15.94 -52.42 -23.69
N ALA A 212 16.73 -53.10 -22.85
CA ALA A 212 17.58 -54.23 -23.20
C ALA A 212 16.82 -55.43 -23.77
N ARG A 213 17.45 -56.10 -24.75
CA ARG A 213 17.39 -57.56 -24.90
C ARG A 213 18.62 -58.04 -25.67
N ARG A 214 19.64 -58.52 -24.94
CA ARG A 214 20.60 -59.50 -25.47
C ARG A 214 20.40 -60.78 -24.69
N ASN A 215 19.72 -61.72 -25.32
CA ASN A 215 19.73 -63.12 -24.92
C ASN A 215 21.08 -63.70 -25.31
N THR A 216 21.76 -64.33 -24.37
CA THR A 216 22.84 -65.29 -24.62
C THR A 216 22.25 -66.69 -24.40
N PRO A 217 22.53 -67.63 -25.30
CA PRO A 217 22.74 -69.01 -24.85
C PRO A 217 24.10 -69.55 -25.30
N ALA A 218 24.55 -70.52 -24.49
CA ALA A 218 25.82 -71.24 -24.51
C ALA A 218 26.06 -72.06 -25.79
#